data_AF-A0A7X6WVK0-F1
#
_entry.id   AF-A0A7X6WVK0-F1
#
_cell.length_a   1.000
_cell.length_b   1.000
_cell.length_c   1.000
_cell.angle_alpha   90.00
_cell.angle_beta   90.00
_cell.angle_gamma   90.00
#
_symmetry.space_group_name_H-M   'P 1'
#
loop_
_entity.id
_entity.type
_entity.pdbx_description
1 polymer ?
#
loop_
_entity_poly.entity_id
_entity_poly.type
_entity_poly.pdbx_seq_one_letter_code
_entity_poly.pdbx_strand_id
1 'polypeptide(L)'
;VSKFAALEYKKHNEFIEIITEFRPGSFLSNHVLMFSDRNNSHIKDGMKIGIDNSSIDQASLTRAVCSGYDVEFIEVNYTQLIEQLLLKEIDATVWNGDEVNMKYQSITTFPLHLENDDNTISTIIIDTRRQDLVKLLNDIIDITDIEHIQDQVVQGLMIPSY
;
A
#
# COMPACT_ATOMS: atom_id res chain seq x y z
N VAL A 1 -5.70 6.61 -4.25
CA VAL A 1 -5.63 5.92 -2.93
C VAL A 1 -5.92 4.45 -3.20
N SER A 2 -5.47 3.48 -2.39
CA SER A 2 -5.86 2.09 -2.61
C SER A 2 -7.38 1.92 -2.43
N LYS A 3 -7.98 0.90 -3.05
CA LYS A 3 -9.40 0.58 -2.85
C LYS A 3 -9.69 0.23 -1.40
N PHE A 4 -8.79 -0.50 -0.73
CA PHE A 4 -8.91 -0.81 0.69
C PHE A 4 -9.04 0.46 1.53
N ALA A 5 -8.12 1.41 1.38
CA ALA A 5 -8.15 2.66 2.13
C ALA A 5 -9.37 3.53 1.76
N ALA A 6 -9.79 3.54 0.49
CA ALA A 6 -11.01 4.22 0.06
C ALA A 6 -12.27 3.67 0.77
N LEU A 7 -12.38 2.35 0.89
CA LEU A 7 -13.48 1.71 1.61
C LEU A 7 -13.45 2.02 3.10
N GLU A 8 -12.27 2.05 3.73
CA GLU A 8 -12.13 2.49 5.12
C GLU A 8 -12.56 3.95 5.31
N TYR A 9 -12.16 4.87 4.42
CA TYR A 9 -12.63 6.26 4.47
C TYR A 9 -14.14 6.37 4.36
N LYS A 10 -14.76 5.60 3.46
CA LYS A 10 -16.22 5.59 3.26
C LYS A 10 -16.98 5.06 4.47
N LYS A 11 -16.43 4.11 5.24
CA LYS A 11 -17.03 3.64 6.51
C LYS A 11 -17.15 4.76 7.55
N HIS A 12 -16.23 5.73 7.52
CA HIS A 12 -16.18 6.82 8.50
C HIS A 12 -16.75 8.15 7.98
N ASN A 13 -17.02 8.26 6.68
CA ASN A 13 -17.56 9.47 6.07
C ASN A 13 -18.47 9.14 4.89
N GLU A 14 -19.78 9.33 5.08
CA GLU A 14 -20.81 9.06 4.06
C GLU A 14 -20.70 9.92 2.80
N PHE A 15 -19.97 11.04 2.86
CA PHE A 15 -19.77 11.91 1.71
C PHE A 15 -18.66 11.44 0.78
N ILE A 16 -17.87 10.42 1.15
CA ILE A 16 -16.81 9.88 0.31
C ILE A 16 -17.38 8.78 -0.59
N GLU A 17 -17.21 8.96 -1.90
CA GLU A 17 -17.59 7.96 -2.92
C GLU A 17 -16.39 7.59 -3.79
N ILE A 18 -16.30 6.31 -4.17
CA ILE A 18 -15.35 5.85 -5.18
C ILE A 18 -16.01 6.07 -6.54
N ILE A 19 -15.40 6.91 -7.38
CA ILE A 19 -15.92 7.18 -8.74
C ILE A 19 -15.18 6.41 -9.82
N THR A 20 -14.01 5.88 -9.51
CA THR A 20 -13.21 5.09 -10.45
C THR A 20 -12.42 4.06 -9.67
N GLU A 21 -12.49 2.80 -10.13
CA GLU A 21 -11.61 1.71 -9.73
C GLU A 21 -10.79 1.31 -10.96
N PHE A 22 -9.48 1.20 -10.81
CA PHE A 22 -8.58 0.71 -11.86
C PHE A 22 -8.37 -0.81 -11.71
N ARG A 23 -7.63 -1.43 -12.64
CA ARG A 23 -7.28 -2.86 -12.57
C ARG A 23 -6.49 -3.24 -11.31
N PRO A 24 -6.54 -4.51 -10.86
CA PRO A 24 -5.62 -5.03 -9.86
C PRO A 24 -4.15 -4.77 -10.23
N GLY A 25 -3.32 -4.45 -9.23
CA GLY A 25 -1.92 -4.07 -9.43
C GLY A 25 -1.69 -2.63 -9.93
N SER A 26 -2.74 -1.84 -10.15
CA SER A 26 -2.61 -0.44 -10.60
C SER A 26 -2.06 0.52 -9.54
N PHE A 27 -2.17 0.18 -8.25
CA PHE A 27 -1.58 0.97 -7.15
C PHE A 27 -0.14 0.51 -6.84
N LEU A 28 0.04 -0.80 -6.71
CA LEU A 28 1.32 -1.49 -6.53
C LEU A 28 1.11 -2.98 -6.84
N SER A 29 2.16 -3.72 -7.21
CA SER A 29 2.04 -5.12 -7.59
C SER A 29 1.68 -6.03 -6.41
N ASN A 30 2.39 -5.88 -5.28
CA ASN A 30 2.13 -6.65 -4.07
C ASN A 30 2.74 -6.00 -2.82
N HIS A 31 2.24 -6.39 -1.65
CA HIS A 31 2.86 -6.08 -0.37
C HIS A 31 3.83 -7.19 0.06
N VAL A 32 4.85 -6.82 0.83
CA VAL A 32 5.83 -7.76 1.38
C VAL A 32 6.05 -7.52 2.86
N LEU A 33 6.34 -8.59 3.60
CA LEU A 33 6.89 -8.53 4.94
C LEU A 33 8.41 -8.52 4.86
N MET A 34 9.05 -7.56 5.52
CA MET A 34 10.50 -7.41 5.56
C MET A 34 11.01 -7.70 6.96
N PHE A 35 12.14 -8.41 7.09
CA PHE A 35 12.79 -8.67 8.36
C PHE A 35 14.19 -8.04 8.43
N SER A 36 14.56 -7.54 9.61
CA SER A 36 15.91 -7.01 9.87
C SER A 36 16.97 -8.13 9.97
N ASP A 37 16.58 -9.29 10.49
CA ASP A 37 17.40 -10.51 10.51
C ASP A 37 17.01 -11.45 9.36
N ARG A 38 18.01 -11.82 8.55
CA ARG A 38 17.83 -12.72 7.41
C ARG A 38 17.45 -14.15 7.80
N ASN A 39 17.66 -14.54 9.05
CA ASN A 39 17.29 -15.86 9.56
C ASN A 39 15.81 -15.94 9.97
N ASN A 40 15.10 -14.82 10.01
CA ASN A 40 13.67 -14.80 10.26
C ASN A 40 12.87 -15.01 8.97
N SER A 41 11.81 -15.81 9.08
CA SER A 41 10.91 -16.12 7.96
C SER A 41 9.43 -15.97 8.28
N HIS A 42 9.11 -15.62 9.52
CA HIS A 42 7.76 -15.48 10.06
C HIS A 42 7.81 -14.60 11.31
N ILE A 43 6.67 -13.98 11.63
CA ILE A 43 6.48 -13.23 12.87
C ILE A 43 6.61 -14.19 14.06
N LYS A 44 7.18 -13.70 15.17
CA LYS A 44 7.36 -14.43 16.41
C LYS A 44 7.02 -13.52 17.59
N ASP A 45 6.66 -14.14 18.70
CA ASP A 45 6.42 -13.42 19.95
C ASP A 45 7.68 -12.66 20.39
N GLY A 46 7.49 -11.48 20.96
CA GLY A 46 8.53 -10.56 21.43
C GLY A 46 9.15 -9.68 20.35
N MET A 47 8.72 -9.77 19.09
CA MET A 47 9.23 -8.90 18.02
C MET A 47 8.72 -7.46 18.14
N LYS A 48 9.57 -6.51 17.75
CA LYS A 48 9.23 -5.11 17.52
C LYS A 48 8.83 -4.89 16.06
N ILE A 49 7.59 -4.51 15.81
CA ILE A 49 7.04 -4.39 14.47
C ILE A 49 6.82 -2.92 14.13
N GLY A 50 7.48 -2.43 13.09
CA GLY A 50 7.29 -1.08 12.60
C GLY A 50 5.91 -0.90 11.96
N ILE A 51 5.19 0.11 12.39
CA ILE A 51 3.87 0.45 11.87
C ILE A 51 3.78 1.96 11.62
N ASP A 52 3.14 2.36 10.53
CA ASP A 52 2.78 3.76 10.26
C ASP A 52 1.26 3.89 10.25
N ASN A 53 0.70 4.42 11.34
CA ASN A 53 -0.75 4.59 11.46
C ASN A 53 -1.33 5.67 10.54
N SER A 54 -0.50 6.49 9.89
CA SER A 54 -0.95 7.41 8.84
C SER A 54 -1.23 6.72 7.50
N SER A 55 -0.71 5.50 7.30
CA SER A 55 -0.97 4.67 6.13
C SER A 55 -1.95 3.55 6.47
N ILE A 56 -3.20 3.69 6.00
CA ILE A 56 -4.28 2.74 6.27
C ILE A 56 -3.90 1.32 5.81
N ASP A 57 -3.35 1.19 4.60
CA ASP A 57 -2.90 -0.09 4.05
C ASP A 57 -1.79 -0.71 4.90
N GLN A 58 -0.71 0.04 5.17
CA GLN A 58 0.44 -0.46 5.90
C GLN A 58 0.04 -0.90 7.30
N ALA A 59 -0.72 -0.07 8.01
CA ALA A 59 -1.12 -0.35 9.39
C ALA A 59 -2.11 -1.51 9.50
N SER A 60 -3.06 -1.61 8.57
CA SER A 60 -4.03 -2.71 8.53
C SER A 60 -3.35 -4.04 8.24
N LEU A 61 -2.53 -4.09 7.18
CA LEU A 61 -1.81 -5.30 6.78
C LEU A 61 -0.81 -5.75 7.86
N THR A 62 -0.09 -4.81 8.47
CA THR A 62 0.85 -5.10 9.55
C THR A 62 0.14 -5.77 10.73
N ARG A 63 -1.00 -5.24 11.16
CA ARG A 63 -1.80 -5.85 12.24
C ARG A 63 -2.34 -7.22 11.85
N ALA A 64 -2.81 -7.38 10.61
CA ALA A 64 -3.35 -8.65 10.13
C ALA A 64 -2.28 -9.76 10.16
N VAL A 65 -1.07 -9.46 9.67
CA VAL A 65 0.05 -10.41 9.62
C VAL A 65 0.58 -10.76 11.02
N CYS A 66 0.46 -9.83 11.98
CA CYS A 66 0.86 -10.06 13.37
C CYS A 66 -0.25 -10.66 14.25
N SER A 67 -1.44 -10.92 13.69
CA SER A 67 -2.56 -11.46 14.45
C SER A 67 -2.22 -12.82 15.06
N GLY A 68 -2.45 -12.96 16.37
CA GLY A 68 -2.15 -14.18 17.12
C GLY A 68 -0.73 -14.26 17.70
N TYR A 69 0.12 -13.26 17.49
CA TYR A 69 1.44 -13.14 18.10
C TYR A 69 1.47 -12.02 19.15
N ASP A 70 2.27 -12.18 20.19
CA ASP A 70 2.54 -11.14 21.18
C ASP A 70 3.71 -10.27 20.69
N VAL A 71 3.40 -9.15 20.03
CA VAL A 71 4.39 -8.24 19.43
C VAL A 71 4.25 -6.81 19.95
N GLU A 72 5.36 -6.07 19.94
CA GLU A 72 5.37 -4.64 20.24
C GLU A 72 5.26 -3.83 18.94
N PHE A 73 4.21 -3.05 18.76
CA PHE A 73 4.11 -2.14 17.62
C PHE A 73 4.86 -0.83 17.89
N ILE A 74 5.85 -0.52 17.05
CA ILE A 74 6.63 0.71 17.11
C ILE A 74 6.11 1.66 16.03
N GLU A 75 5.56 2.81 16.45
CA GLU A 75 5.10 3.84 15.52
C GLU A 75 6.30 4.50 14.83
N VAL A 76 6.33 4.44 13.50
CA VAL A 76 7.39 4.97 12.67
C VAL A 76 6.78 5.58 11.42
N ASN A 77 7.27 6.76 11.02
CA ASN A 77 6.85 7.33 9.74
C ASN A 77 7.25 6.41 8.58
N TYR A 78 6.38 6.27 7.56
CA TYR A 78 6.61 5.40 6.42
C TYR A 78 8.03 5.53 5.85
N THR A 79 8.50 6.76 5.64
CA THR A 79 9.83 7.03 5.05
C THR A 79 11.01 6.57 5.91
N GLN A 80 10.81 6.37 7.21
CA GLN A 80 11.83 5.95 8.17
C GLN A 80 11.77 4.46 8.51
N LEU A 81 10.72 3.73 8.10
CA LEU A 81 10.56 2.31 8.42
C LEU A 81 11.76 1.48 7.96
N ILE A 82 12.23 1.70 6.73
CA ILE A 82 13.38 0.95 6.19
C ILE A 82 14.67 1.28 6.94
N GLU A 83 14.89 2.56 7.29
CA GLU A 83 16.06 2.96 8.08
C GLU A 83 16.07 2.26 9.44
N GLN A 84 14.95 2.28 10.16
CA GLN A 84 14.84 1.63 11.48
C GLN A 84 14.97 0.10 11.38
N LEU A 85 14.47 -0.51 10.31
CA LEU A 85 14.64 -1.93 10.04
C LEU A 85 16.12 -2.28 9.84
N LEU A 86 16.86 -1.46 9.09
CA LEU A 86 18.30 -1.67 8.85
C LEU A 86 19.14 -1.45 10.12
N LEU A 87 18.75 -0.50 10.96
CA LEU A 87 19.37 -0.25 12.27
C LEU A 87 19.00 -1.31 13.33
N LYS A 88 18.04 -2.19 13.02
CA LYS A 88 17.47 -3.19 13.94
C LYS A 88 16.78 -2.58 15.17
N GLU A 89 16.26 -1.36 15.02
CA GLU A 89 15.36 -0.76 16.02
C GLU A 89 13.96 -1.38 15.95
N ILE A 90 13.60 -1.90 14.77
CA ILE A 90 12.45 -2.78 14.54
C ILE A 90 12.92 -4.10 13.89
N ASP A 91 12.19 -5.17 14.17
CA ASP A 91 12.48 -6.52 13.69
C ASP A 91 11.83 -6.82 12.34
N ALA A 92 10.63 -6.27 12.11
CA ALA A 92 9.90 -6.44 10.86
C ALA A 92 8.96 -5.27 10.54
N THR A 93 8.57 -5.14 9.28
CA THR A 93 7.53 -4.20 8.81
C THR A 93 6.92 -4.67 7.49
N VAL A 94 5.68 -4.26 7.21
CA VAL A 94 5.06 -4.41 5.89
C VAL A 94 5.47 -3.25 4.99
N TRP A 95 5.78 -3.56 3.72
CA TRP A 95 6.27 -2.59 2.74
C TRP A 95 5.72 -2.83 1.33
N ASN A 96 5.88 -1.83 0.46
CA ASN A 96 5.60 -1.93 -0.97
C ASN A 96 6.65 -2.83 -1.67
N GLY A 97 6.20 -3.95 -2.24
CA GLY A 97 7.07 -4.91 -2.92
C GLY A 97 7.79 -4.38 -4.15
N ASP A 98 7.19 -3.42 -4.86
CA ASP A 98 7.79 -2.82 -6.07
C ASP A 98 9.07 -2.04 -5.72
N GLU A 99 9.08 -1.36 -4.57
CA GLU A 99 10.23 -0.56 -4.14
C GLU A 99 11.41 -1.40 -3.67
N VAL A 100 11.15 -2.58 -3.11
CA VAL A 100 12.21 -3.48 -2.63
C VAL A 100 13.07 -3.95 -3.79
N ASN A 101 12.44 -4.38 -4.89
CA ASN A 101 13.13 -4.88 -6.07
C ASN A 101 14.08 -3.83 -6.67
N MET A 102 13.74 -2.55 -6.53
CA MET A 102 14.51 -1.43 -7.06
C MET A 102 15.59 -0.92 -6.12
N LYS A 103 15.34 -0.86 -4.80
CA LYS A 103 16.19 -0.11 -3.85
C LYS A 103 16.83 -0.95 -2.73
N TYR A 104 16.25 -2.09 -2.35
CA TYR A 104 16.59 -2.78 -1.10
C TYR A 104 16.80 -4.29 -1.25
N GLN A 105 17.52 -4.71 -2.29
CA GLN A 105 17.77 -6.11 -2.65
C GLN A 105 18.48 -6.95 -1.56
N SER A 106 19.05 -6.31 -0.54
CA SER A 106 19.75 -6.97 0.56
C SER A 106 18.85 -7.33 1.75
N ILE A 107 17.57 -6.95 1.73
CA ILE A 107 16.64 -7.25 2.83
C ILE A 107 15.85 -8.51 2.50
N THR A 108 15.70 -9.42 3.46
CA THR A 108 14.88 -10.61 3.29
C THR A 108 13.41 -10.21 3.27
N THR A 109 12.70 -10.60 2.21
CA THR A 109 11.28 -10.28 2.02
C THR A 109 10.45 -11.54 1.79
N PHE A 110 9.21 -11.49 2.28
CA PHE A 110 8.22 -12.54 2.10
C PHE A 110 6.95 -11.92 1.51
N PRO A 111 6.44 -12.44 0.38
CA PRO A 111 5.19 -11.92 -0.18
C PRO A 111 4.05 -12.15 0.80
N LEU A 112 3.18 -11.15 0.95
CA LEU A 112 1.95 -11.32 1.68
C LEU A 112 0.89 -11.94 0.78
N HIS A 113 0.30 -13.04 1.22
CA HIS A 113 -0.86 -13.63 0.57
C HIS A 113 -2.12 -13.09 1.22
N LEU A 114 -2.76 -12.14 0.55
CA LEU A 114 -3.99 -11.50 1.01
C LEU A 114 -5.21 -12.27 0.49
N GLU A 115 -6.29 -12.26 1.26
CA GLU A 115 -7.56 -12.87 0.83
C GLU A 115 -8.25 -12.07 -0.29
N ASN A 116 -7.97 -10.77 -0.36
CA ASN A 116 -8.41 -9.87 -1.42
C ASN A 116 -7.28 -8.92 -1.82
N ASP A 117 -7.38 -8.39 -3.04
CA ASP A 117 -6.36 -7.52 -3.64
C ASP A 117 -6.73 -6.03 -3.59
N ASP A 118 -7.67 -5.62 -2.72
CA ASP A 118 -8.14 -4.22 -2.67
C ASP A 118 -7.01 -3.24 -2.32
N ASN A 119 -5.98 -3.70 -1.60
CA ASN A 119 -4.78 -2.92 -1.29
C ASN A 119 -3.83 -2.71 -2.49
N THR A 120 -4.12 -3.32 -3.65
CA THR A 120 -3.34 -3.20 -4.91
C THR A 120 -4.08 -2.41 -5.99
N ILE A 121 -5.37 -2.13 -5.79
CA ILE A 121 -6.22 -1.44 -6.75
C ILE A 121 -6.17 0.06 -6.46
N SER A 122 -5.78 0.86 -7.45
CA SER A 122 -5.88 2.31 -7.35
C SER A 122 -7.33 2.76 -7.51
N THR A 123 -7.71 3.80 -6.78
CA THR A 123 -9.04 4.41 -6.87
C THR A 123 -8.96 5.94 -6.85
N ILE A 124 -9.96 6.54 -7.48
CA ILE A 124 -10.28 7.97 -7.34
C ILE A 124 -11.50 8.08 -6.45
N ILE A 125 -11.34 8.83 -5.37
CA ILE A 125 -12.42 9.15 -4.43
C ILE A 125 -12.78 10.63 -4.52
N ILE A 126 -14.05 10.93 -4.26
CA ILE A 126 -14.55 12.31 -4.28
C ILE A 126 -15.47 12.58 -3.10
N ASP A 127 -15.50 13.83 -2.66
CA ASP A 127 -16.56 14.36 -1.82
C ASP A 127 -17.82 14.59 -2.67
N THR A 128 -18.83 13.77 -2.45
CA THR A 128 -20.13 13.81 -3.15
C THR A 128 -20.87 15.14 -3.01
N ARG A 129 -20.49 16.01 -2.08
CA ARG A 129 -21.06 17.37 -1.99
C ARG A 129 -20.57 18.28 -3.14
N ARG A 130 -19.52 17.87 -3.86
CA ARG A 130 -18.92 18.55 -5.01
C ARG A 130 -19.44 17.97 -6.34
N GLN A 131 -20.75 18.07 -6.55
CA GLN A 131 -21.43 17.51 -7.74
C GLN A 131 -20.89 18.06 -9.08
N ASP A 132 -20.36 19.28 -9.07
CA ASP A 132 -19.64 19.90 -10.18
C ASP A 132 -18.41 19.08 -10.59
N LEU A 133 -17.60 18.67 -9.61
CA LEU A 133 -16.41 17.87 -9.83
C LEU A 133 -16.75 16.43 -10.19
N VAL A 134 -17.81 15.86 -9.61
CA VAL A 134 -18.25 14.50 -9.96
C VAL A 134 -18.54 14.40 -11.45
N LYS A 135 -19.30 15.35 -12.00
CA LYS A 135 -19.61 15.39 -13.43
C LYS A 135 -18.38 15.59 -14.28
N LEU A 136 -17.53 16.56 -13.93
CA LEU A 136 -16.30 16.84 -14.68
C LEU A 136 -15.38 15.61 -14.73
N LEU A 137 -15.15 14.94 -13.60
CA LEU A 137 -14.29 13.77 -13.54
C LEU A 137 -14.86 12.62 -14.37
N ASN A 138 -16.17 12.38 -14.31
CA ASN A 138 -16.82 11.37 -15.15
C ASN A 138 -16.72 11.68 -16.66
N ASP A 139 -16.64 12.95 -17.05
CA ASP A 139 -16.52 13.34 -18.46
C ASP A 139 -15.07 13.25 -18.99
N ILE A 140 -14.05 13.38 -18.13
CA ILE A 140 -12.63 13.42 -18.54
C ILE A 140 -11.86 12.13 -18.28
N ILE A 141 -12.31 11.28 -17.35
CA ILE A 141 -11.62 10.05 -17.00
C ILE A 141 -12.00 8.96 -18.01
N ASP A 142 -11.03 8.57 -18.82
CA ASP A 142 -11.08 7.32 -19.58
C ASP A 142 -10.16 6.30 -18.90
N ILE A 143 -10.76 5.28 -18.28
CA ILE A 143 -10.03 4.23 -17.56
C ILE A 143 -9.10 3.49 -18.53
N THR A 144 -9.56 3.21 -19.75
CA THR A 144 -8.81 2.43 -20.74
C THR A 144 -7.55 3.17 -21.17
N ASP A 145 -7.68 4.46 -21.45
CA ASP A 145 -6.54 5.29 -21.87
C ASP A 145 -5.54 5.48 -20.74
N ILE A 146 -5.99 5.74 -19.51
CA ILE A 146 -5.12 5.88 -18.33
C ILE A 146 -4.33 4.59 -18.10
N GLU A 147 -5.02 3.47 -18.15
CA GLU A 147 -4.43 2.15 -17.96
C GLU A 147 -3.41 1.79 -19.04
N HIS A 148 -3.68 2.17 -20.29
CA HIS A 148 -2.75 2.02 -21.40
C HIS A 148 -1.49 2.88 -21.21
N ILE A 149 -1.65 4.14 -20.81
CA ILE A 149 -0.53 5.04 -20.50
C ILE A 149 0.31 4.48 -19.36
N GLN A 150 -0.34 3.96 -18.29
CA GLN A 150 0.37 3.33 -17.18
C GLN A 150 1.23 2.16 -17.66
N ASP A 151 0.69 1.28 -18.52
CA ASP A 151 1.47 0.16 -19.08
C ASP A 151 2.67 0.66 -19.89
N GLN A 152 2.50 1.68 -20.72
CA GLN A 152 3.60 2.26 -21.50
C GLN A 152 4.70 2.83 -20.61
N VAL A 153 4.34 3.50 -19.51
CA VAL A 153 5.30 4.02 -18.52
C VAL A 153 6.04 2.89 -17.83
N VAL A 154 5.33 1.88 -17.32
CA VAL A 154 5.92 0.74 -16.60
C VAL A 154 6.86 -0.06 -17.51
N GLN A 155 6.52 -0.21 -18.79
CA GLN A 155 7.35 -0.88 -19.80
C GLN A 155 8.54 -0.02 -20.29
N GLY A 156 8.66 1.23 -19.84
CA GLY A 156 9.69 2.17 -20.28
C GLY A 156 9.52 2.68 -21.71
N LEU A 157 8.32 2.52 -22.30
CA LEU A 157 7.95 3.02 -23.63
C LEU A 157 7.57 4.51 -23.60
N MET A 158 7.22 5.03 -22.43
CA MET A 158 6.84 6.43 -22.20
C MET A 158 7.50 6.96 -20.92
N ILE A 159 7.97 8.22 -20.96
CA ILE A 159 8.48 8.90 -19.75
C ILE A 159 7.27 9.47 -18.99
N PRO A 160 7.15 9.22 -17.67
CA PRO A 160 6.05 9.76 -16.88
C PRO A 160 6.13 11.29 -16.78
N SER A 161 4.97 11.95 -16.80
CA SER A 161 4.78 13.35 -16.44
C SER A 161 3.55 13.45 -15.54
N TYR A 162 3.72 13.97 -14.33
CA TYR A 162 2.70 14.05 -13.28
C TYR A 162 2.51 15.48 -12.78
#